data_AF-A0A919SSA4-F1
#
_entry.id   AF-A0A919SSA4-F1
#
_cell.length_a   1.000
_cell.length_b   1.000
_cell.length_c   1.000
_cell.angle_alpha   90.00
_cell.angle_beta   90.00
_cell.angle_gamma   90.00
#
_symmetry.space_group_name_H-M   'P 1'
#
loop_
_entity.id
_entity.type
_entity.pdbx_description
1 polymer ?
#
loop_
_entity_poly.entity_id
_entity_poly.type
_entity_poly.pdbx_seq_one_letter_code
_entity_poly.pdbx_strand_id
1 'polypeptide(L)'
;MASKGTNTAIEALRRRHEAERAALKAATDAGAAVRLAQERRAAELARLDEVVADAERGADVALAVLASLMAPDVVAVLTGETPSRVRLGLQRASVDDVKARVGELTDGAPVVRRRGRPRGSGRRVSGVEAAGAARSVGGEGASGALSVAVSPAVSAGAPPSEGR
;
A
#
# COMPACT_ATOMS: atom_id res chain seq x y z
N MET A 1 -74.69 -12.88 -32.59
CA MET A 1 -74.22 -13.60 -31.38
C MET A 1 -72.74 -13.32 -31.19
N ALA A 2 -72.32 -12.88 -30.00
CA ALA A 2 -70.91 -12.55 -29.68
C ALA A 2 -70.48 -13.20 -28.35
N SER A 3 -70.77 -14.49 -28.20
CA SER A 3 -70.99 -15.13 -26.88
C SER A 3 -70.08 -16.32 -26.52
N LYS A 4 -69.06 -16.64 -27.33
CA LYS A 4 -68.07 -17.70 -26.99
C LYS A 4 -66.62 -17.27 -27.23
N GLY A 5 -66.22 -16.99 -28.47
CA GLY A 5 -64.83 -16.61 -28.81
C GLY A 5 -64.30 -15.37 -28.07
N THR A 6 -65.19 -14.40 -27.84
CA THR A 6 -64.96 -13.21 -27.00
C THR A 6 -64.64 -13.56 -25.55
N ASN A 7 -65.46 -14.40 -24.92
CA ASN A 7 -65.26 -14.82 -23.53
C ASN A 7 -63.96 -15.61 -23.37
N THR A 8 -63.65 -16.54 -24.30
CA THR A 8 -62.38 -17.28 -24.28
C THR A 8 -61.16 -16.38 -24.46
N ALA A 9 -61.26 -15.32 -25.27
CA ALA A 9 -60.19 -14.34 -25.42
C ALA A 9 -59.99 -13.50 -24.14
N ILE A 10 -61.07 -13.10 -23.46
CA ILE A 10 -61.03 -12.39 -22.18
C ILE A 10 -60.42 -13.27 -21.09
N GLU A 11 -60.77 -14.55 -21.01
CA GLU A 11 -60.15 -15.49 -20.09
C GLU A 11 -58.66 -15.71 -20.36
N ALA A 12 -58.27 -15.90 -21.62
CA ALA A 12 -56.86 -16.04 -22.00
C ALA A 12 -56.04 -14.80 -21.61
N LEU A 13 -56.59 -13.60 -21.83
CA LEU A 13 -55.96 -12.34 -21.45
C LEU A 13 -55.84 -12.18 -19.91
N ARG A 14 -56.86 -12.59 -19.15
CA ARG A 14 -56.81 -12.60 -17.67
C ARG A 14 -55.71 -13.52 -17.14
N ARG A 15 -55.69 -14.78 -17.59
CA ARG A 15 -54.66 -15.77 -17.20
C ARG A 15 -53.25 -15.29 -17.57
N ARG A 16 -53.10 -14.62 -18.72
CA ARG A 16 -51.84 -13.98 -19.13
C ARG A 16 -51.44 -12.87 -18.17
N HIS A 17 -52.33 -11.93 -17.84
CA HIS A 17 -52.03 -10.85 -16.91
C HIS A 17 -51.79 -11.33 -15.46
N GLU A 18 -52.44 -12.42 -15.04
CA GLU A 18 -52.17 -13.09 -13.77
C GLU A 18 -50.75 -13.68 -13.74
N ALA A 19 -50.33 -14.36 -14.81
CA ALA A 19 -48.96 -14.85 -14.97
C ALA A 19 -47.92 -13.71 -15.05
N GLU A 20 -48.20 -12.63 -15.78
CA GLU A 20 -47.34 -11.44 -15.87
C GLU A 20 -47.17 -10.78 -14.49
N ARG A 21 -48.25 -10.64 -13.70
CA ARG A 21 -48.20 -10.14 -12.32
C ARG A 21 -47.42 -11.06 -11.38
N ALA A 22 -47.60 -12.38 -11.50
CA ALA A 22 -46.87 -13.36 -10.71
C ALA A 22 -45.36 -13.32 -11.02
N ALA A 23 -44.98 -13.22 -12.30
CA ALA A 23 -43.60 -13.08 -12.74
C ALA A 23 -42.97 -11.75 -12.26
N LEU A 24 -43.70 -10.64 -12.36
CA LEU A 24 -43.24 -9.34 -11.84
C LEU A 24 -43.03 -9.39 -10.31
N LYS A 25 -43.95 -10.02 -9.56
CA LYS A 25 -43.77 -10.20 -8.11
C LYS A 25 -42.56 -11.08 -7.78
N ALA A 26 -42.40 -12.22 -8.47
CA ALA A 26 -41.23 -13.09 -8.29
C ALA A 26 -39.92 -12.34 -8.58
N ALA A 27 -39.90 -11.45 -9.59
CA ALA A 27 -38.75 -10.60 -9.90
C ALA A 27 -38.48 -9.54 -8.82
N THR A 28 -39.51 -8.90 -8.24
CA THR A 28 -39.32 -7.95 -7.12
C THR A 28 -38.85 -8.64 -5.84
N ASP A 29 -39.39 -9.83 -5.55
CA ASP A 29 -39.04 -10.61 -4.36
C ASP A 29 -37.60 -11.15 -4.49
N ALA A 30 -37.20 -11.62 -5.67
CA ALA A 30 -35.81 -11.98 -5.96
C ALA A 30 -34.85 -10.78 -5.89
N GLY A 31 -35.25 -9.61 -6.43
CA GLY A 31 -34.46 -8.37 -6.34
C GLY A 31 -34.30 -7.87 -4.90
N ALA A 32 -35.29 -8.08 -4.03
CA ALA A 32 -35.18 -7.83 -2.60
C ALA A 32 -34.19 -8.80 -1.92
N ALA A 33 -34.28 -10.10 -2.23
CA ALA A 33 -33.37 -11.11 -1.69
C ALA A 33 -31.90 -10.87 -2.11
N VAL A 34 -31.66 -10.45 -3.37
CA VAL A 34 -30.31 -10.11 -3.85
C VAL A 34 -29.71 -8.90 -3.12
N ARG A 35 -30.49 -7.83 -2.90
CA ARG A 35 -30.01 -6.67 -2.12
C ARG A 35 -29.66 -7.06 -0.68
N LEU A 36 -30.52 -7.82 -0.03
CA LEU A 36 -30.28 -8.31 1.34
C LEU A 36 -29.04 -9.22 1.42
N ALA A 37 -28.78 -10.03 0.39
CA ALA A 37 -27.53 -10.81 0.28
C ALA A 37 -26.29 -9.92 0.04
N GLN A 38 -26.41 -8.84 -0.73
CA GLN A 38 -25.34 -7.85 -0.94
C GLN A 38 -25.04 -7.06 0.35
N GLU A 39 -26.06 -6.64 1.09
CA GLU A 39 -25.93 -5.96 2.39
C GLU A 39 -25.20 -6.85 3.41
N ARG A 40 -25.59 -8.13 3.53
CA ARG A 40 -24.89 -9.12 4.37
C ARG A 40 -23.44 -9.31 3.94
N ARG A 41 -23.16 -9.41 2.64
CA ARG A 41 -21.79 -9.54 2.11
C ARG A 41 -20.95 -8.30 2.41
N ALA A 42 -21.51 -7.10 2.27
CA ALA A 42 -20.81 -5.85 2.56
C ALA A 42 -20.46 -5.73 4.06
N ALA A 43 -21.40 -6.09 4.94
CA ALA A 43 -21.17 -6.10 6.39
C ALA A 43 -20.10 -7.13 6.81
N GLU A 44 -20.05 -8.30 6.16
CA GLU A 44 -19.03 -9.32 6.47
C GLU A 44 -17.66 -8.96 5.89
N LEU A 45 -17.61 -8.36 4.70
CA LEU A 45 -16.36 -7.82 4.14
C LEU A 45 -15.77 -6.74 5.04
N ALA A 46 -16.59 -5.78 5.52
CA ALA A 46 -16.12 -4.72 6.42
C ALA A 46 -15.46 -5.28 7.70
N ARG A 47 -16.03 -6.34 8.30
CA ARG A 47 -15.43 -7.03 9.46
C ARG A 47 -14.10 -7.71 9.13
N LEU A 48 -14.00 -8.32 7.94
CA LEU A 48 -12.75 -8.95 7.49
C LEU A 48 -11.69 -7.90 7.20
N ASP A 49 -12.06 -6.76 6.61
CA ASP A 49 -11.17 -5.62 6.37
C ASP A 49 -10.68 -5.00 7.70
N GLU A 50 -11.55 -4.90 8.72
CA GLU A 50 -11.18 -4.51 10.10
C GLU A 50 -10.15 -5.49 10.70
N VAL A 51 -10.41 -6.80 10.65
CA VAL A 51 -9.50 -7.84 11.18
C VAL A 51 -8.16 -7.87 10.43
N VAL A 52 -8.15 -7.64 9.12
CA VAL A 52 -6.93 -7.51 8.32
C VAL A 52 -6.15 -6.25 8.70
N ALA A 53 -6.82 -5.11 8.87
CA ALA A 53 -6.19 -3.87 9.32
C ALA A 53 -5.59 -3.97 10.73
N ASP A 54 -6.23 -4.73 11.63
CA ASP A 54 -5.68 -5.05 12.96
C ASP A 54 -4.44 -5.93 12.87
N ALA A 55 -4.47 -6.98 12.02
CA ALA A 55 -3.33 -7.85 11.79
C ALA A 55 -2.15 -7.11 11.13
N GLU A 56 -2.41 -6.22 10.16
CA GLU A 56 -1.37 -5.37 9.54
C GLU A 56 -0.74 -4.40 10.54
N ARG A 57 -1.56 -3.76 11.41
CA ARG A 57 -1.06 -2.90 12.49
C ARG A 57 -0.21 -3.67 13.49
N GLY A 58 -0.64 -4.87 13.88
CA GLY A 58 0.13 -5.77 14.75
C GLY A 58 1.48 -6.16 14.14
N ALA A 59 1.50 -6.46 12.83
CA ALA A 59 2.73 -6.76 12.09
C ALA A 59 3.65 -5.54 11.97
N ASP A 60 3.12 -4.34 11.71
CA ASP A 60 3.90 -3.10 11.66
C ASP A 60 4.58 -2.81 13.01
N VAL A 61 3.85 -2.95 14.12
CA VAL A 61 4.41 -2.80 15.47
C VAL A 61 5.46 -3.88 15.76
N ALA A 62 5.21 -5.15 15.41
CA ALA A 62 6.18 -6.23 15.61
C ALA A 62 7.49 -6.00 14.84
N LEU A 63 7.42 -5.60 13.57
CA LEU A 63 8.59 -5.25 12.77
C LEU A 63 9.33 -4.02 13.32
N ALA A 64 8.60 -3.00 13.80
CA ALA A 64 9.18 -1.82 14.42
C ALA A 64 9.86 -2.11 15.76
N VAL A 65 9.30 -3.00 16.58
CA VAL A 65 9.90 -3.51 17.83
C VAL A 65 11.21 -4.25 17.53
N LEU A 66 11.19 -5.23 16.62
CA LEU A 66 12.41 -5.95 16.21
C LEU A 66 13.48 -5.01 15.64
N ALA A 67 13.09 -4.07 14.79
CA ALA A 67 13.99 -3.07 14.21
C ALA A 67 14.28 -1.87 15.14
N SER A 68 13.82 -1.92 16.40
CA SER A 68 14.31 -1.09 17.50
C SER A 68 15.49 -1.75 18.22
N LEU A 69 15.45 -3.08 18.38
CA LEU A 69 16.47 -3.88 19.05
C LEU A 69 17.66 -4.18 18.12
N MET A 70 17.38 -4.46 16.84
CA MET A 70 18.35 -4.90 15.84
C MET A 70 18.49 -3.90 14.67
N ALA A 71 19.40 -4.19 13.74
CA ALA A 71 19.51 -3.45 12.48
C ALA A 71 18.38 -3.88 11.51
N PRO A 72 17.71 -2.96 10.78
CA PRO A 72 16.57 -3.31 9.93
C PRO A 72 16.85 -4.39 8.88
N ASP A 73 18.06 -4.43 8.32
CA ASP A 73 18.44 -5.42 7.30
C ASP A 73 18.61 -6.83 7.90
N VAL A 74 18.96 -6.94 9.19
CA VAL A 74 18.99 -8.22 9.92
C VAL A 74 17.59 -8.69 10.25
N VAL A 75 16.69 -7.77 10.62
CA VAL A 75 15.26 -8.09 10.86
C VAL A 75 14.63 -8.62 9.58
N ALA A 76 14.87 -7.96 8.43
CA ALA A 76 14.39 -8.40 7.12
C ALA A 76 14.79 -9.86 6.82
N VAL A 77 16.06 -10.23 7.04
CA VAL A 77 16.53 -11.62 6.87
C VAL A 77 15.87 -12.58 7.86
N LEU A 78 15.71 -12.20 9.13
CA LEU A 78 15.14 -13.07 10.17
C LEU A 78 13.63 -13.32 10.01
N THR A 79 12.87 -12.35 9.50
CA THR A 79 11.41 -12.49 9.29
C THR A 79 11.05 -12.88 7.86
N GLY A 80 12.03 -13.10 6.97
CA GLY A 80 11.80 -13.37 5.54
C GLY A 80 11.21 -12.19 4.76
N GLU A 81 11.34 -10.97 5.30
CA GLU A 81 10.71 -9.76 4.77
C GLU A 81 11.64 -8.90 3.91
N THR A 82 11.06 -7.99 3.14
CA THR A 82 11.87 -7.00 2.43
C THR A 82 12.35 -5.89 3.38
N PRO A 83 13.59 -5.35 3.23
CA PRO A 83 14.04 -4.19 3.99
C PRO A 83 13.12 -2.97 3.83
N SER A 84 12.38 -2.87 2.73
CA SER A 84 11.36 -1.83 2.53
C SER A 84 10.10 -2.07 3.37
N ARG A 85 9.65 -3.32 3.55
CA ARG A 85 8.53 -3.65 4.46
C ARG A 85 8.87 -3.34 5.92
N VAL A 86 10.10 -3.65 6.35
CA VAL A 86 10.60 -3.32 7.70
C VAL A 86 10.67 -1.80 7.91
N ARG A 87 11.18 -1.05 6.92
CA ARG A 87 11.18 0.43 6.95
C ARG A 87 9.77 1.03 6.97
N LEU A 88 8.81 0.42 6.26
CA LEU A 88 7.42 0.87 6.25
C LEU A 88 6.74 0.63 7.61
N GLY A 89 6.95 -0.54 8.23
CA GLY A 89 6.46 -0.82 9.59
C GLY A 89 7.01 0.17 10.61
N LEU A 90 8.32 0.46 10.56
CA LEU A 90 8.97 1.52 11.37
C LEU A 90 8.40 2.93 11.16
N GLN A 91 7.75 3.21 10.03
CA GLN A 91 7.13 4.51 9.73
C GLN A 91 5.65 4.58 10.11
N ARG A 92 4.97 3.44 10.18
CA ARG A 92 3.52 3.32 10.47
C ARG A 92 3.21 2.99 11.92
N ALA A 93 4.08 2.25 12.60
CA ALA A 93 3.89 1.83 13.98
C ALA A 93 3.85 3.03 14.95
N SER A 94 2.92 2.99 15.90
CA SER A 94 2.87 3.93 17.02
C SER A 94 4.19 3.86 17.81
N VAL A 95 4.83 5.02 18.00
CA VAL A 95 6.08 5.13 18.75
C VAL A 95 5.90 4.72 20.21
N ASP A 96 4.72 4.91 20.78
CA ASP A 96 4.44 4.59 22.18
C ASP A 96 4.08 3.12 22.38
N ASP A 97 3.36 2.50 21.45
CA ASP A 97 3.10 1.05 21.45
C ASP A 97 4.41 0.27 21.31
N VAL A 98 5.31 0.74 20.43
CA VAL A 98 6.66 0.18 20.27
C VAL A 98 7.50 0.35 21.54
N LYS A 99 7.45 1.51 22.23
CA LYS A 99 8.13 1.68 23.53
C LYS A 99 7.58 0.73 24.59
N ALA A 100 6.26 0.63 24.71
CA ALA A 100 5.61 -0.24 25.69
C ALA A 100 6.03 -1.71 25.46
N ARG A 101 5.89 -2.20 24.22
CA ARG A 101 6.22 -3.58 23.87
C ARG A 101 7.72 -3.88 23.94
N VAL A 102 8.60 -2.90 23.71
CA VAL A 102 10.04 -3.03 23.99
C VAL A 102 10.29 -3.14 25.49
N GLY A 103 9.66 -2.30 26.31
CA GLY A 103 9.79 -2.33 27.77
C GLY A 103 9.35 -3.66 28.38
N GLU A 104 8.26 -4.23 27.87
CA GLU A 104 7.78 -5.59 28.22
C GLU A 104 8.76 -6.70 27.80
N LEU A 105 9.51 -6.52 26.71
CA LEU A 105 10.47 -7.51 26.19
C LEU A 105 11.89 -7.38 26.78
N THR A 106 12.19 -6.29 27.49
CA THR A 106 13.49 -6.06 28.13
C THR A 106 13.43 -5.93 29.65
N ASP A 107 12.30 -6.26 30.28
CA ASP A 107 12.03 -6.06 31.71
C ASP A 107 12.36 -4.62 32.17
N GLY A 108 12.05 -3.64 31.31
CA GLY A 108 12.37 -2.22 31.53
C GLY A 108 13.86 -1.85 31.36
N ALA A 109 14.75 -2.78 31.02
CA ALA A 109 16.17 -2.49 30.83
C ALA A 109 16.39 -1.51 29.66
N PRO A 110 17.25 -0.48 29.82
CA PRO A 110 17.38 0.60 28.85
C PRO A 110 18.10 0.13 27.57
N VAL A 111 17.37 0.09 26.45
CA VAL A 111 17.91 -0.23 25.13
C VAL A 111 18.78 0.93 24.60
N VAL A 112 20.05 0.94 25.01
CA VAL A 112 21.04 1.94 24.57
C VAL A 112 21.43 1.68 23.11
N ARG A 113 20.60 2.14 22.17
CA ARG A 113 20.93 2.16 20.75
C ARG A 113 22.18 3.02 20.55
N ARG A 114 23.33 2.40 20.25
CA ARG A 114 24.59 3.09 19.91
C ARG A 114 24.43 3.88 18.60
N ARG A 115 23.81 5.07 18.69
CA ARG A 115 23.80 6.04 17.58
C ARG A 115 25.24 6.35 17.20
N GLY A 116 25.54 6.24 15.90
CA GLY A 116 26.89 6.48 15.39
C GLY A 116 27.40 7.87 15.80
N ARG A 117 28.65 7.92 16.27
CA ARG A 117 29.36 9.13 16.70
C ARG A 117 29.07 10.30 15.75
N PRO A 118 28.61 11.47 16.23
CA PRO A 118 28.41 12.62 15.35
C PRO A 118 29.74 12.98 14.67
N ARG A 119 29.72 13.14 13.34
CA ARG A 119 30.89 13.56 12.56
C ARG A 119 31.14 15.06 12.79
N GLY A 120 31.74 15.37 13.93
CA GLY A 120 31.99 16.73 14.38
C GLY A 120 32.95 17.49 13.45
N SER A 121 32.44 18.60 12.91
CA SER A 121 33.18 19.84 12.64
C SER A 121 34.64 19.69 12.16
N GLY A 122 34.81 19.40 10.87
CA GLY A 122 36.10 19.46 10.18
C GLY A 122 36.62 20.90 10.01
N ARG A 123 37.09 21.50 11.11
CA ARG A 123 38.12 22.55 11.20
C ARG A 123 38.10 23.67 10.14
N ARG A 124 37.57 24.85 10.49
CA ARG A 124 37.97 26.11 9.84
C ARG A 124 39.47 26.37 10.11
N VAL A 125 40.22 26.80 9.10
CA VAL A 125 41.51 27.48 9.24
C VAL A 125 41.53 28.65 8.27
N SER A 126 42.06 29.80 8.70
CA SER A 126 42.14 31.04 7.93
C SER A 126 43.45 31.76 8.28
N GLY A 127 44.14 32.29 7.26
CA GLY A 127 45.49 32.88 7.35
C GLY A 127 46.51 32.01 6.59
N VAL A 128 47.38 32.49 5.67
CA VAL A 128 48.24 33.72 5.64
C VAL A 128 49.36 33.61 6.68
N GLU A 129 50.66 33.58 6.38
CA GLU A 129 51.45 33.46 5.12
C GLU A 129 52.95 33.16 5.49
N ALA A 130 54.01 33.07 4.66
CA ALA A 130 54.29 33.24 3.21
C ALA A 130 55.58 32.47 2.79
N ALA A 131 55.81 32.36 1.47
CA ALA A 131 57.07 32.00 0.75
C ALA A 131 57.71 30.60 1.00
N GLY A 132 58.33 29.94 0.00
CA GLY A 132 58.38 30.22 -1.45
C GLY A 132 59.38 29.32 -2.22
N ALA A 133 59.07 29.03 -3.50
CA ALA A 133 59.90 28.34 -4.51
C ALA A 133 60.36 26.87 -4.21
N ALA A 134 60.53 25.96 -5.17
CA ALA A 134 60.71 26.11 -6.62
C ALA A 134 60.38 24.83 -7.42
N ARG A 135 60.13 24.98 -8.75
CA ARG A 135 60.20 24.01 -9.86
C ARG A 135 59.27 22.77 -9.81
N SER A 136 58.41 22.45 -10.79
CA SER A 136 58.40 22.52 -12.27
C SER A 136 58.94 21.29 -13.03
N VAL A 137 58.15 20.21 -13.05
CA VAL A 137 57.85 19.27 -14.18
C VAL A 137 56.45 18.72 -13.82
N GLY A 138 55.43 18.56 -14.66
CA GLY A 138 55.32 18.42 -16.12
C GLY A 138 54.56 17.11 -16.38
N GLY A 139 53.38 17.16 -17.01
CA GLY A 139 52.51 15.98 -17.11
C GLY A 139 51.06 16.30 -17.49
N GLU A 140 50.82 16.61 -18.77
CA GLU A 140 49.48 16.56 -19.35
C GLU A 140 49.03 15.10 -19.52
N GLY A 141 47.74 14.83 -19.32
CA GLY A 141 47.21 13.46 -19.30
C GLY A 141 45.70 13.39 -19.11
N ALA A 142 44.95 14.02 -20.02
CA ALA A 142 43.48 14.04 -19.95
C ALA A 142 42.85 12.72 -20.39
N SER A 143 41.89 12.19 -19.62
CA SER A 143 40.85 11.25 -20.10
C SER A 143 39.71 11.10 -19.08
N GLY A 144 38.53 10.65 -19.54
CA GLY A 144 37.62 9.89 -18.68
C GLY A 144 36.46 10.61 -17.98
N ALA A 145 35.88 11.67 -18.55
CA ALA A 145 34.56 12.15 -18.09
C ALA A 145 33.46 11.14 -18.47
N LEU A 146 32.81 10.52 -17.48
CA LEU A 146 31.71 9.55 -17.69
C LEU A 146 30.49 9.86 -16.80
N SER A 147 29.88 11.02 -17.04
CA SER A 147 28.57 11.38 -16.50
C SER A 147 27.45 10.67 -17.28
N VAL A 148 26.96 9.53 -16.77
CA VAL A 148 25.83 8.81 -17.39
C VAL A 148 24.52 9.52 -17.06
N ALA A 149 24.06 10.39 -17.97
CA ALA A 149 22.72 10.97 -17.92
C ALA A 149 21.70 10.00 -18.54
N VAL A 150 20.78 9.48 -17.73
CA VAL A 150 19.68 8.63 -18.20
C VAL A 150 18.43 9.49 -18.44
N SER A 151 18.12 9.75 -19.70
CA SER A 151 16.87 10.39 -20.12
C SER A 151 15.79 9.35 -20.39
N PRO A 152 14.66 9.35 -19.66
CA PRO A 152 13.48 8.55 -20.03
C PRO A 152 12.64 9.30 -21.07
N ALA A 153 12.95 9.10 -22.35
CA ALA A 153 12.07 9.50 -23.45
C ALA A 153 11.25 8.29 -23.92
N VAL A 154 10.00 8.17 -23.46
CA VAL A 154 9.02 7.24 -24.01
C VAL A 154 7.75 8.02 -24.33
N SER A 155 7.32 7.96 -25.59
CA SER A 155 6.18 8.71 -26.11
C SER A 155 4.92 7.83 -26.22
N ALA A 156 3.77 8.49 -26.15
CA ALA A 156 2.45 8.11 -26.67
C ALA A 156 2.15 6.61 -26.86
N GLY A 157 1.37 6.04 -25.92
CA GLY A 157 0.48 4.90 -26.18
C GLY A 157 -0.98 5.37 -26.18
N ALA A 158 -1.53 5.70 -27.35
CA ALA A 158 -2.93 6.07 -27.49
C ALA A 158 -3.82 4.81 -27.61
N PRO A 159 -5.02 4.77 -27.02
CA PRO A 159 -5.92 3.61 -27.12
C PRO A 159 -6.59 3.54 -28.50
N PRO A 160 -6.80 2.34 -29.06
CA PRO A 160 -7.60 2.17 -30.27
C PRO A 160 -9.10 2.41 -29.98
N SER A 161 -9.73 3.30 -30.75
CA SER A 161 -11.17 3.53 -30.69
C SER A 161 -11.90 2.66 -31.74
N GLU A 162 -12.46 1.53 -31.31
CA GLU A 162 -13.28 0.69 -32.20
C GLU A 162 -14.77 1.06 -32.18
N GLY A 163 -15.33 1.23 -33.38
CA GLY A 163 -16.68 0.78 -33.70
C GLY A 163 -17.89 1.62 -33.26
N ARG A 164 -18.23 2.65 -34.05
CA ARG A 164 -19.60 2.90 -34.55
C ARG A 164 -19.62 3.83 -35.76
#